data_AF-A0A059CR93-F1
#
_entry.id   AF-A0A059CR93-F1
#
_cell.length_a   1.000
_cell.length_b   1.000
_cell.length_c   1.000
_cell.angle_alpha   90.00
_cell.angle_beta   90.00
_cell.angle_gamma   90.00
#
_symmetry.space_group_name_H-M   'P 1'
#
loop_
_entity.id
_entity.type
_entity.pdbx_description
1 polymer ?
#
loop_
_entity_poly.entity_id
_entity_poly.type
_entity_poly.pdbx_seq_one_letter_code
_entity_poly.pdbx_strand_id
1 'polypeptide(L)'
;MFERKYEIEEFNGSNNFVLWSIKMQVLLTTQNLAKALDGEDKLLIIMKVSERVELMERVKSTILLNLSDKVLIEVVEQKDAAVL
;
A
#
# COMPACT_ATOMS: atom_id res chain seq x y z
N MET A 1 18.63 18.85 0.40
CA MET A 1 17.68 18.45 -0.65
C MET A 1 16.34 18.29 0.03
N PHE A 2 15.36 19.16 -0.23
CA PHE A 2 14.01 18.96 0.30
C PHE A 2 13.41 17.81 -0.49
N GLU A 3 13.38 16.61 0.09
CA GLU A 3 12.51 15.56 -0.41
C GLU A 3 11.09 16.13 -0.41
N ARG A 4 10.51 16.32 -1.60
CA ARG A 4 9.08 16.61 -1.70
C ARG A 4 8.36 15.38 -1.20
N LYS A 5 7.95 15.42 0.06
CA LYS A 5 7.06 14.42 0.65
C LYS A 5 5.75 14.54 -0.11
N TYR A 6 5.47 13.58 -0.98
CA TYR A 6 4.17 13.45 -1.61
C TYR A 6 3.24 12.90 -0.55
N GLU A 7 2.57 13.79 0.17
CA GLU A 7 1.54 13.43 1.15
C GLU A 7 0.20 13.34 0.43
N ILE A 8 -0.53 12.26 0.70
CA ILE A 8 -1.93 12.13 0.33
C ILE A 8 -2.74 12.15 1.63
N GLU A 9 -4.00 12.55 1.54
CA GLU A 9 -4.92 12.42 2.68
C GLU A 9 -5.07 10.94 3.06
N GLU A 10 -5.03 10.64 4.36
CA GLU A 10 -5.26 9.28 4.86
C GLU A 10 -6.68 8.81 4.51
N PHE A 11 -6.84 7.51 4.26
CA PHE A 11 -8.17 6.91 4.13
C PHE A 11 -8.77 6.70 5.52
N ASN A 12 -9.94 7.28 5.77
CA ASN A 12 -10.60 7.24 7.08
C ASN A 12 -11.93 6.49 7.08
N GLY A 13 -12.29 5.84 5.97
CA GLY A 13 -13.55 5.12 5.79
C GLY A 13 -14.73 5.99 5.35
N SER A 14 -14.65 7.32 5.54
CA SER A 14 -15.69 8.27 5.15
C SER A 14 -15.37 9.02 3.85
N ASN A 15 -14.09 9.16 3.53
CA ASN A 15 -13.66 9.79 2.28
C ASN A 15 -13.82 8.86 1.07
N ASN A 16 -13.75 9.44 -0.12
CA ASN A 16 -13.98 8.70 -1.36
C ASN A 16 -12.83 7.73 -1.63
N PHE A 17 -13.09 6.44 -1.42
CA PHE A 17 -12.12 5.36 -1.62
C PHE A 17 -11.53 5.33 -3.03
N VAL A 18 -12.36 5.56 -4.06
CA VAL A 18 -11.90 5.55 -5.46
C VAL A 18 -10.86 6.65 -5.67
N LEU A 19 -11.15 7.88 -5.24
CA LEU A 19 -10.21 8.99 -5.34
C LEU A 19 -8.93 8.74 -4.54
N TRP A 20 -9.06 8.21 -3.32
CA TRP A 20 -7.92 7.85 -2.50
C TRP A 20 -7.05 6.78 -3.16
N SER A 21 -7.66 5.73 -3.73
CA SER A 21 -6.94 4.64 -4.41
C SER A 21 -6.14 5.13 -5.62
N ILE A 22 -6.67 6.09 -6.39
CA ILE A 22 -5.96 6.72 -7.52
C ILE A 22 -4.75 7.50 -7.00
N LYS A 23 -4.93 8.31 -5.94
CA LYS A 23 -3.83 9.05 -5.31
C LYS A 23 -2.76 8.11 -4.75
N MET A 24 -3.16 6.99 -4.16
CA MET A 24 -2.26 5.95 -3.66
C MET A 24 -1.44 5.32 -4.79
N GLN A 25 -2.05 4.98 -5.92
CA GLN A 25 -1.32 4.46 -7.09
C GLN A 25 -0.26 5.45 -7.61
N VAL A 26 -0.59 6.74 -7.64
CA VAL A 26 0.36 7.80 -8.00
C VAL A 26 1.51 7.85 -6.98
N LEU A 27 1.21 7.82 -5.68
CA LEU A 27 2.21 7.78 -4.63
C LEU A 27 3.17 6.59 -4.79
N LEU A 28 2.63 5.37 -4.95
CA LEU A 28 3.43 4.17 -5.17
C LEU A 28 4.30 4.27 -6.44
N THR A 29 3.79 4.89 -7.50
CA THR A 29 4.56 5.14 -8.73
C THR A 29 5.74 6.08 -8.46
N THR A 30 5.52 7.19 -7.74
CA THR A 30 6.60 8.14 -7.40
C THR A 30 7.68 7.53 -6.49
N GLN A 31 7.34 6.50 -5.71
CA GLN A 31 8.26 5.77 -4.84
C GLN A 31 8.93 4.56 -5.53
N ASN A 32 8.71 4.35 -6.83
CA ASN A 32 9.13 3.16 -7.58
C ASN A 32 8.58 1.83 -7.04
N LEU A 33 7.43 1.88 -6.38
CA LEU A 33 6.77 0.74 -5.77
C LEU A 33 5.60 0.18 -6.58
N ALA A 34 5.15 0.88 -7.63
CA ALA A 34 3.98 0.48 -8.42
C ALA A 34 4.09 -0.91 -9.05
N LYS A 35 5.31 -1.43 -9.28
CA LYS A 35 5.52 -2.82 -9.74
C LYS A 35 4.91 -3.85 -8.80
N ALA A 36 4.76 -3.56 -7.50
CA ALA A 36 4.10 -4.47 -6.58
C ALA A 36 2.62 -4.70 -6.90
N LEU A 37 2.01 -3.81 -7.68
CA LEU A 37 0.62 -3.93 -8.11
C LEU A 37 0.50 -4.85 -9.34
N ASP A 38 1.61 -5.19 -10.00
CA ASP A 38 1.62 -6.26 -10.98
C ASP A 38 1.39 -7.58 -10.24
N GLY A 39 0.43 -8.38 -10.72
CA GLY A 39 0.10 -9.67 -10.11
C GLY A 39 1.32 -10.55 -9.89
N GLU A 40 1.26 -11.40 -8.87
CA GLU A 40 2.40 -12.19 -8.37
C GLU A 40 3.13 -12.97 -9.46
N ASP A 41 2.39 -13.51 -10.44
CA ASP A 41 2.91 -14.22 -11.61
C ASP A 41 3.88 -13.38 -12.46
N LYS A 42 3.57 -12.10 -12.68
CA LYS A 42 4.45 -11.19 -13.45
C LYS A 42 5.71 -10.90 -12.67
N LEU A 43 5.58 -10.72 -11.36
CA LEU A 43 6.72 -10.48 -10.49
C LEU A 43 7.62 -11.73 -10.41
N LEU A 44 7.07 -12.95 -10.46
CA LEU A 44 7.81 -14.23 -10.42
C LEU A 44 8.82 -14.36 -11.55
N ILE A 45 8.50 -13.77 -12.70
CA ILE A 45 9.34 -13.81 -13.90
C ILE A 45 10.49 -12.78 -13.84
N ILE A 46 10.29 -11.65 -13.15
CA ILE A 46 11.12 -10.45 -13.33
C ILE A 46 12.09 -10.21 -12.16
N MET A 47 11.81 -10.73 -10.96
CA MET A 47 12.55 -10.36 -9.73
C MET A 47 12.89 -11.55 -8.84
N LYS A 48 14.02 -11.45 -8.12
CA LYS A 48 14.39 -12.45 -7.11
C LYS A 48 13.38 -12.48 -5.96
N VAL A 49 13.28 -13.62 -5.28
CA VAL A 49 12.36 -13.80 -4.15
C VAL A 49 12.58 -12.74 -3.06
N SER A 50 13.83 -12.47 -2.68
CA SER A 50 14.16 -11.47 -1.66
C SER A 50 13.73 -10.06 -2.05
N GLU A 51 13.97 -9.65 -3.30
CA GLU A 51 13.61 -8.33 -3.83
C GLU A 51 12.09 -8.16 -3.90
N ARG A 52 11.37 -9.24 -4.24
CA ARG A 52 9.90 -9.24 -4.21
C ARG A 52 9.36 -9.08 -2.80
N VAL A 53 9.88 -9.83 -1.83
CA VAL A 53 9.45 -9.74 -0.43
C VAL A 53 9.63 -8.31 0.07
N GLU A 54 10.80 -7.72 -0.17
CA GLU A 54 11.07 -6.33 0.21
C GLU A 54 10.11 -5.35 -0.50
N LEU A 55 9.89 -5.50 -1.80
CA LEU A 55 8.95 -4.66 -2.56
C LEU A 55 7.52 -4.74 -1.99
N MET A 56 7.06 -5.96 -1.68
CA MET A 56 5.74 -6.21 -1.09
C MET A 56 5.60 -5.59 0.30
N GLU A 57 6.60 -5.78 1.16
CA GLU A 57 6.62 -5.21 2.51
C GLU A 57 6.59 -3.69 2.47
N ARG A 58 7.34 -3.07 1.54
CA ARG A 58 7.34 -1.62 1.36
C ARG A 58 5.99 -1.10 0.88
N VAL A 59 5.34 -1.79 -0.08
CA VAL A 59 3.99 -1.39 -0.53
C VAL A 59 2.95 -1.54 0.56
N LYS A 60 2.95 -2.66 1.28
CA LYS A 60 2.08 -2.86 2.44
C LYS A 60 2.28 -1.75 3.47
N SER A 61 3.53 -1.45 3.82
CA SER A 61 3.85 -0.39 4.78
C SER A 61 3.37 0.98 4.31
N THR A 62 3.62 1.35 3.04
CA THR A 62 3.14 2.61 2.48
C THR A 62 1.62 2.72 2.51
N ILE A 63 0.89 1.64 2.17
CA ILE A 63 -0.58 1.63 2.24
C ILE A 63 -1.04 1.84 3.67
N LEU A 64 -0.52 1.07 4.63
CA LEU A 64 -0.91 1.15 6.04
C LEU A 64 -0.63 2.53 6.65
N LEU A 65 0.50 3.15 6.31
CA LEU A 65 0.87 4.50 6.75
C LEU A 65 -0.04 5.61 6.21
N ASN A 66 -0.92 5.30 5.26
CA ASN A 66 -1.89 6.24 4.70
C ASN A 66 -3.34 5.83 5.04
N LEU A 67 -3.53 4.97 6.04
CA LEU A 67 -4.82 4.67 6.64
C LEU A 67 -4.90 5.38 7.99
N SER A 68 -6.10 5.81 8.39
CA SER A 68 -6.30 6.35 9.73
C SER A 68 -6.25 5.24 10.78
N ASP A 69 -5.95 5.62 12.03
CA ASP A 69 -5.94 4.70 13.17
C ASP A 69 -7.23 3.88 13.30
N LYS A 70 -8.39 4.50 13.03
CA LYS A 70 -9.69 3.83 13.05
C LYS A 70 -9.73 2.69 12.01
N VAL A 71 -9.33 2.97 10.78
CA VAL A 71 -9.32 1.97 9.70
C VAL A 71 -8.28 0.89 9.98
N LEU A 72 -7.12 1.24 10.55
CA LEU A 72 -6.11 0.26 10.95
C LEU A 72 -6.65 -0.73 11.97
N ILE A 73 -7.41 -0.26 12.98
CA ILE A 73 -8.07 -1.15 13.95
C ILE A 73 -9.05 -2.09 13.24
N GLU A 74 -9.90 -1.57 12.34
CA GLU A 74 -10.84 -2.39 11.57
C GLU A 74 -10.13 -3.46 10.72
N VAL A 75 -8.98 -3.14 10.11
CA VAL A 75 -8.17 -4.11 9.35
C VAL A 75 -7.62 -5.21 10.25
N VAL A 76 -7.13 -4.88 11.44
CA VAL A 76 -6.62 -5.87 12.41
C VAL A 76 -7.74 -6.79 12.89
N GLU A 77 -8.88 -6.23 13.26
CA GLU A 77 -10.05 -6.99 13.70
C GLU A 77 -10.57 -7.95 12.60
N GLN A 78 -10.62 -7.49 11.35
CA GLN A 78 -10.99 -8.35 10.22
C GLN A 78 -10.00 -9.48 9.98
N LYS A 79 -8.69 -9.19 10.11
CA LYS A 79 -7.66 -10.22 9.96
C LYS A 79 -7.80 -11.29 11.04
N ASP A 80 -8.05 -10.89 12.28
CA ASP A 80 -8.23 -11.83 13.39
C ASP A 80 -9.52 -12.64 13.23
N ALA A 81 -10.60 -12.03 12.74
CA ALA A 81 -11.85 -12.73 12.41
C ALA A 81 -11.71 -13.72 11.24
N ALA A 82 -10.85 -13.44 10.24
CA ALA A 82 -10.60 -14.33 9.11
C ALA A 82 -9.70 -15.53 9.46
N VAL A 83 -9.06 -15.52 10.63
CA VAL A 83 -8.19 -16.60 11.13
C VAL A 83 -8.97 -17.59 12.02
N LEU A 84 -10.17 -17.24 12.46
CA LEU A 84 -11.11 -18.11 13.20
C LEU A 84 -11.98 -18.95 12.26
#